data_AF-A0A183UED2-F1
#
_entry.id   AF-A0A183UED2-F1
#
_cell.length_a   1.000
_cell.length_b   1.000
_cell.length_c   1.000
_cell.angle_alpha   90.00
_cell.angle_beta   90.00
_cell.angle_gamma   90.00
#
_symmetry.space_group_name_H-M   'P 1'
#
loop_
_entity.id
_entity.type
_entity.pdbx_description
1 polymer ?
#
loop_
_entity_poly.entity_id
_entity_poly.type
_entity_poly.pdbx_seq_one_letter_code
_entity_poly.pdbx_strand_id
1 'polypeptide(L)'
;MLRCVHCVFEGFPSVGKSTLLCNLAGVYSEVAAYEFTTLTTVPGVIRYKGAKIQLLDLPGIIEGAKDGKGRGRQVIAVARTCSLILIVLDVMKPLQHKKLIEKELEGFGIRLNKQPPNIVFRKKDKGGLNLTCLVPQSELDTELVKTILAEYRIHNADITLRYDATSEDLIDVIEGNRIYIPCIYVLNKIDQISIEELDIIYKIPHCVPISAHHKWNFDDLLEKMWEYLNLIRIYTKPKGQLPDYNAPIVLPADARTVDDLCLKIHKTLQKDFKNALVWGSSAKHNPQRVGKEHILNDEDVVQIVKK
;
A
#
# COMPACT_ATOMS: atom_id res chain seq x y z
N MET A 1 -13.46 2.89 10.11
CA MET A 1 -12.10 2.38 10.38
C MET A 1 -11.21 3.28 9.55
N LEU A 2 -10.46 4.19 10.16
CA LEU A 2 -9.55 5.03 9.40
C LEU A 2 -8.55 4.08 8.74
N ARG A 3 -8.59 3.92 7.42
CA ARG A 3 -7.41 3.49 6.66
C ARG A 3 -6.39 4.61 6.87
N CYS A 4 -5.67 4.56 7.97
CA CYS A 4 -4.43 5.30 8.13
C CYS A 4 -3.49 4.72 7.08
N VAL A 5 -2.89 5.59 6.28
CA VAL A 5 -1.73 5.18 5.51
C VAL A 5 -0.65 4.86 6.51
N HIS A 6 -0.32 3.58 6.61
CA HIS A 6 0.81 3.12 7.39
C HIS A 6 1.97 2.90 6.43
N CYS A 7 3.07 3.63 6.65
CA CYS A 7 4.34 3.39 6.00
C CYS A 7 5.22 2.62 6.97
N VAL A 8 5.56 1.38 6.62
CA VAL A 8 6.46 0.54 7.42
C VAL A 8 7.88 0.79 6.99
N PHE A 9 8.76 1.10 7.94
CA PHE A 9 10.19 1.14 7.69
C PHE A 9 10.81 -0.22 7.99
N GLU A 10 11.35 -0.87 6.96
CA GLU A 10 12.10 -2.11 7.14
C GLU A 10 13.56 -1.93 6.72
N GLY A 11 14.47 -2.32 7.59
CA GLY A 11 15.90 -2.17 7.35
C GLY A 11 16.70 -2.71 8.53
N PHE A 12 17.90 -3.18 8.23
CA PHE A 12 18.84 -3.65 9.26
C PHE A 12 19.18 -2.53 10.26
N PRO A 13 19.64 -2.88 11.47
CA PRO A 13 20.26 -1.90 12.36
C PRO A 13 21.33 -1.08 11.62
N SER A 14 21.46 0.20 11.96
CA SER A 14 22.50 1.09 11.41
C SER A 14 22.38 1.51 9.94
N VAL A 15 21.25 1.23 9.27
CA VAL A 15 20.94 1.81 7.93
C VAL A 15 20.41 3.24 8.00
N GLY A 16 20.20 3.81 9.19
CA GLY A 16 19.68 5.17 9.38
C GLY A 16 18.16 5.29 9.43
N LYS A 17 17.44 4.17 9.61
CA LYS A 17 15.97 4.11 9.75
C LYS A 17 15.42 5.08 10.81
N SER A 18 15.95 5.02 12.03
CA SER A 18 15.47 5.89 13.12
C SER A 18 15.72 7.37 12.84
N THR A 19 16.86 7.70 12.24
CA THR A 19 17.19 9.07 11.83
C THR A 19 16.24 9.59 10.75
N LEU A 20 15.93 8.76 9.76
CA LEU A 20 14.95 9.08 8.71
C LEU A 20 13.56 9.32 9.29
N LEU A 21 13.09 8.42 10.16
CA LEU A 21 11.81 8.55 10.86
C LEU A 21 11.72 9.84 11.69
N CYS A 22 12.74 10.12 12.51
CA CYS A 22 12.80 11.34 13.32
C CYS A 22 12.82 12.60 12.44
N ASN A 23 13.57 12.60 11.35
CA ASN A 23 13.67 13.76 10.46
C ASN A 23 12.37 13.97 9.66
N LEU A 24 11.75 12.91 9.14
CA LEU A 24 10.46 13.03 8.45
C LEU A 24 9.34 13.48 9.40
N ALA A 25 9.24 12.86 10.57
CA ALA A 25 8.24 13.24 11.57
C ALA A 25 8.49 14.65 12.12
N GLY A 26 9.74 15.02 12.40
CA GLY A 26 10.09 16.33 12.96
C GLY A 26 9.91 17.50 11.99
N VAL A 27 10.05 17.29 10.68
CA VAL A 27 9.90 18.35 9.67
C VAL A 27 8.42 18.63 9.34
N TYR A 28 7.53 17.65 9.50
CA TYR A 28 6.13 17.72 9.02
C TYR A 28 5.05 17.44 10.08
N SER A 29 5.41 17.33 11.37
CA SER A 29 4.46 17.08 12.46
C SER A 29 3.90 18.38 13.03
N GLU A 30 2.60 18.61 12.84
CA GLU A 30 1.79 19.34 13.81
C GLU A 30 1.44 18.35 14.93
N VAL A 31 1.97 18.59 16.13
CA VAL A 31 1.83 17.74 17.32
C VAL A 31 0.37 17.29 17.51
N ALA A 32 0.06 16.05 17.11
CA ALA A 32 -1.21 15.40 17.36
C ALA A 32 -0.94 14.16 18.22
N ALA A 33 -0.88 14.38 19.54
CA ALA A 33 -0.91 13.31 20.52
C ALA A 33 -2.28 12.63 20.42
N TYR A 34 -2.34 11.47 19.78
CA TYR A 34 -3.48 10.58 19.90
C TYR A 34 -3.08 9.40 20.77
N GLU A 35 -3.68 9.37 21.95
CA GLU A 35 -3.65 8.26 22.88
C GLU A 35 -4.27 7.01 22.25
N PHE A 36 -3.78 5.85 22.68
CA PHE A 36 -4.22 4.49 22.34
C PHE A 36 -3.63 3.86 21.08
N THR A 37 -2.34 3.51 21.15
CA THR A 37 -1.90 2.20 20.64
C THR A 37 -0.85 1.61 21.59
N THR A 38 -1.27 0.64 22.41
CA THR A 38 -0.36 -0.27 23.12
C THR A 38 0.38 -1.10 22.08
N LEU A 39 1.70 -0.90 21.94
CA LEU A 39 2.76 -1.84 21.49
C LEU A 39 3.90 -1.05 20.79
N THR A 40 4.94 -0.70 21.56
CA THR A 40 6.36 -0.51 21.17
C THR A 40 6.71 -0.17 19.71
N THR A 41 6.07 0.83 19.12
CA THR A 41 6.51 1.47 17.88
C THR A 41 6.49 2.97 18.15
N VAL A 42 7.44 3.74 17.60
CA VAL A 42 7.40 5.21 17.68
C VAL A 42 6.58 5.66 16.47
N PRO A 43 5.29 6.03 16.63
CA PRO A 43 4.50 6.46 15.49
C PRO A 43 4.86 7.92 15.18
N GLY A 44 5.33 8.15 13.95
CA GLY A 44 5.41 9.50 13.39
C GLY A 44 4.11 9.81 12.66
N VAL A 45 3.62 11.04 12.73
CA VAL A 45 2.54 11.50 11.84
C VAL A 45 3.08 12.68 11.06
N ILE A 46 2.95 12.61 9.74
CA ILE A 46 3.30 13.71 8.84
C ILE A 46 2.04 14.21 8.16
N ARG A 47 1.99 15.51 7.87
CA ARG A 47 0.97 16.09 6.99
C ARG A 47 1.61 16.41 5.63
N TYR A 48 1.12 15.78 4.57
CA TYR A 48 1.58 16.04 3.21
C TYR A 48 0.39 16.21 2.27
N LYS A 49 0.38 17.29 1.47
CA LYS A 49 -0.73 17.68 0.58
C LYS A 49 -2.13 17.64 1.26
N GLY A 50 -2.18 18.04 2.54
CA GLY A 50 -3.41 18.04 3.36
C GLY A 50 -3.80 16.69 3.97
N ALA A 51 -3.18 15.59 3.52
CA ALA A 51 -3.38 14.27 4.09
C ALA A 51 -2.54 14.03 5.35
N LYS A 52 -3.12 13.34 6.33
CA LYS A 52 -2.39 12.81 7.48
C LYS A 52 -1.87 11.41 7.14
N ILE A 53 -0.55 11.23 7.12
CA ILE A 53 0.12 9.97 6.85
C ILE A 53 0.78 9.48 8.13
N GLN A 54 0.55 8.22 8.50
CA GLN A 54 1.11 7.60 9.70
C GLN A 54 2.34 6.79 9.33
N LEU A 55 3.47 7.15 9.91
CA LEU A 55 4.73 6.43 9.79
C LEU A 55 4.82 5.44 10.96
N LEU A 56 4.95 4.16 10.64
CA LEU A 56 5.10 3.09 11.61
C LEU A 56 6.49 2.45 11.48
N ASP A 57 7.16 2.31 12.60
CA ASP A 57 8.37 1.51 12.66
C ASP A 57 8.02 0.07 13.04
N LEU A 58 8.43 -0.94 12.27
CA LEU A 58 8.20 -2.35 12.58
C LEU A 58 9.51 -3.05 13.00
N PRO A 59 9.92 -2.94 14.28
CA PRO A 59 11.02 -3.73 14.79
C PRO A 59 10.61 -5.22 14.85
N GLY A 60 11.40 -6.11 14.23
CA GLY A 60 11.29 -7.56 14.45
C GLY A 60 10.84 -8.43 13.28
N ILE A 61 10.64 -7.90 12.08
CA ILE A 61 10.41 -8.73 10.88
C ILE A 61 11.67 -9.55 10.53
N ILE A 62 12.88 -8.99 10.74
CA ILE A 62 14.13 -9.52 10.20
C ILE A 62 14.74 -10.69 11.00
N GLU A 63 14.55 -10.77 12.34
CA GLU A 63 15.37 -11.68 13.19
C GLU A 63 14.59 -12.57 14.19
N GLY A 64 13.26 -12.59 14.23
CA GLY A 64 12.57 -13.38 15.26
C GLY A 64 11.08 -13.65 15.09
N ALA A 65 10.50 -13.32 13.94
CA ALA A 65 9.07 -13.52 13.71
C ALA A 65 8.68 -14.98 13.42
N LYS A 66 9.61 -15.80 12.91
CA LYS A 66 9.38 -17.24 12.65
C LYS A 66 9.26 -18.11 13.90
N ASP A 67 9.83 -17.70 15.03
CA ASP A 67 9.86 -18.50 16.28
C ASP A 67 8.53 -18.51 17.04
N GLY A 68 7.45 -17.97 16.48
CA GLY A 68 6.09 -18.08 17.04
C GLY A 68 5.88 -17.38 18.40
N LYS A 69 6.90 -16.69 18.95
CA LYS A 69 6.73 -15.85 20.14
C LYS A 69 5.76 -14.73 19.78
N GLY A 70 4.65 -14.61 20.52
CA GLY A 70 3.44 -13.86 20.14
C GLY A 70 3.60 -12.39 19.69
N ARG A 71 4.78 -11.80 19.86
CA ARG A 71 5.14 -10.45 19.38
C ARG A 71 5.32 -10.38 17.86
N GLY A 72 5.83 -11.43 17.21
CA GLY A 72 6.04 -11.44 15.75
C GLY A 72 4.73 -11.39 14.94
N ARG A 73 3.71 -12.12 15.40
CA ARG A 73 2.38 -12.14 14.75
C ARG A 73 1.71 -10.76 14.73
N GLN A 74 1.90 -9.95 15.79
CA GLN A 74 1.32 -8.62 15.87
C GLN A 74 1.96 -7.66 14.85
N VAL A 75 3.28 -7.70 14.71
CA VAL A 75 4.03 -6.89 13.73
C VAL A 75 3.59 -7.22 12.30
N ILE A 76 3.42 -8.51 11.99
CA ILE A 76 2.94 -8.96 10.66
C ILE A 76 1.51 -8.49 10.40
N ALA A 77 0.63 -8.57 11.40
CA ALA A 77 -0.75 -8.11 11.25
C ALA A 77 -0.80 -6.61 10.91
N VAL A 78 0.09 -5.81 11.51
CA VAL A 78 0.23 -4.38 11.16
C VAL A 78 0.76 -4.22 9.73
N ALA A 79 1.84 -4.90 9.36
CA ALA A 79 2.41 -4.84 8.00
C ALA A 79 1.36 -5.16 6.92
N ARG A 80 0.52 -6.16 7.16
CA ARG A 80 -0.58 -6.59 6.29
C ARG A 80 -1.69 -5.55 6.10
N THR A 81 -1.82 -4.61 7.04
CA THR A 81 -2.81 -3.51 6.96
C THR A 81 -2.25 -2.22 6.34
N CYS A 82 -0.96 -2.22 5.99
CA CYS A 82 -0.29 -1.04 5.47
C CYS A 82 -0.65 -0.76 4.00
N SER A 83 -0.67 0.52 3.66
CA SER A 83 -0.95 0.96 2.28
C SER A 83 0.31 1.10 1.44
N LEU A 84 1.48 1.22 2.09
CA LEU A 84 2.78 1.38 1.44
C LEU A 84 3.88 0.84 2.38
N ILE A 85 4.87 0.16 1.83
CA ILE A 85 6.06 -0.28 2.57
C ILE A 85 7.27 0.53 2.10
N LEU A 86 8.09 1.00 3.04
CA LEU A 86 9.35 1.69 2.79
C LEU A 86 10.50 0.78 3.25
N ILE A 87 11.24 0.21 2.31
CA ILE A 87 12.41 -0.61 2.64
C ILE A 87 13.64 0.30 2.63
N VAL A 88 14.20 0.59 3.81
CA VAL A 88 15.42 1.38 3.96
C VAL A 88 16.64 0.48 3.84
N LEU A 89 17.46 0.76 2.83
CA LEU A 89 18.68 0.04 2.54
C LEU A 89 19.87 0.99 2.63
N ASP A 90 21.04 0.43 2.93
CA ASP A 90 22.31 1.11 2.78
C ASP A 90 22.76 1.00 1.32
N VAL A 91 23.05 2.13 0.66
CA VAL A 91 23.46 2.16 -0.76
C VAL A 91 24.75 1.37 -1.03
N MET A 92 25.59 1.15 -0.02
CA MET A 92 26.83 0.39 -0.16
C MET A 92 26.61 -1.13 -0.15
N LYS A 93 25.52 -1.62 0.48
CA LYS A 93 25.21 -3.06 0.57
C LYS A 93 23.70 -3.35 0.35
N PRO A 94 23.08 -2.86 -0.73
CA PRO A 94 21.62 -2.91 -0.86
C PRO A 94 21.11 -4.30 -1.19
N LEU A 95 21.86 -5.08 -2.00
CA LEU A 95 21.38 -6.34 -2.57
C LEU A 95 21.13 -7.44 -1.53
N GLN A 96 22.05 -7.62 -0.57
CA GLN A 96 21.94 -8.66 0.44
C GLN A 96 20.76 -8.38 1.39
N HIS A 97 20.66 -7.14 1.87
CA HIS A 97 19.59 -6.74 2.77
C HIS A 97 18.22 -6.75 2.08
N LYS A 98 18.15 -6.26 0.83
CA LYS A 98 16.95 -6.34 0.00
C LYS A 98 16.42 -7.76 -0.10
N LYS A 99 17.27 -8.71 -0.49
CA LYS A 99 16.87 -10.12 -0.69
C LYS A 99 16.35 -10.77 0.61
N LEU A 100 16.96 -10.46 1.75
CA LEU A 100 16.50 -11.00 3.03
C LEU A 100 15.13 -10.46 3.42
N ILE A 101 14.95 -9.13 3.31
CA ILE A 101 13.69 -8.45 3.64
C ILE A 101 12.57 -8.95 2.73
N GLU A 102 12.80 -9.01 1.42
CA GLU A 102 11.83 -9.54 0.45
C GLU A 102 11.40 -10.97 0.81
N LYS A 103 12.37 -11.84 1.12
CA LYS A 103 12.10 -13.23 1.51
C LYS A 103 11.25 -13.34 2.78
N GLU A 104 11.50 -12.51 3.79
CA GLU A 104 10.71 -12.53 5.02
C GLU A 104 9.28 -12.01 4.76
N LEU A 105 9.13 -10.89 4.08
CA LEU A 105 7.82 -10.33 3.72
C LEU A 105 7.00 -11.30 2.85
N GLU A 106 7.64 -11.94 1.87
CA GLU A 106 7.02 -12.96 1.04
C GLU A 106 6.59 -14.19 1.85
N GLY A 107 7.40 -14.60 2.82
CA GLY A 107 7.06 -15.65 3.78
C GLY A 107 5.84 -15.33 4.65
N PHE A 108 5.51 -14.05 4.84
CA PHE A 108 4.30 -13.60 5.54
C PHE A 108 3.08 -13.39 4.63
N GLY A 109 3.21 -13.74 3.35
CA GLY A 109 2.15 -13.60 2.35
C GLY A 109 1.98 -12.18 1.82
N ILE A 110 2.99 -11.32 1.98
CA ILE A 110 3.03 -9.98 1.38
C ILE A 110 3.73 -10.09 0.04
N ARG A 111 3.17 -9.46 -1.00
CA ARG A 111 3.73 -9.38 -2.35
C ARG A 111 4.01 -7.92 -2.69
N LEU A 112 5.28 -7.58 -2.83
CA LEU A 112 5.72 -6.20 -3.04
C LEU A 112 5.68 -5.84 -4.52
N ASN A 113 5.07 -4.69 -4.86
CA ASN A 113 5.02 -4.17 -6.24
C ASN A 113 4.46 -5.15 -7.30
N LYS A 114 3.74 -6.18 -6.89
CA LYS A 114 3.08 -7.17 -7.77
C LYS A 114 1.57 -6.89 -7.84
N GLN A 115 0.94 -7.31 -8.93
CA GLN A 115 -0.52 -7.34 -9.06
C GLN A 115 -1.04 -8.75 -8.77
N PRO A 116 -2.29 -8.91 -8.31
CA PRO A 116 -2.91 -10.23 -8.17
C PRO A 116 -2.85 -11.03 -9.48
N PRO A 117 -2.37 -12.29 -9.44
CA PRO A 117 -2.34 -13.17 -10.61
C PRO A 117 -3.72 -13.31 -11.27
N ASN A 118 -3.79 -13.11 -12.58
CA ASN A 118 -5.02 -13.30 -13.36
C ASN A 118 -5.20 -14.78 -13.76
N ILE A 119 -5.24 -15.66 -12.76
CA ILE A 119 -5.45 -17.09 -12.93
C ILE A 119 -6.87 -17.42 -12.47
N VAL A 120 -7.65 -18.09 -13.33
CA VAL A 120 -8.97 -18.58 -12.93
C VAL A 120 -8.79 -19.93 -12.28
N PHE A 121 -9.08 -20.00 -10.98
CA PHE A 121 -9.03 -21.22 -10.20
C PHE A 121 -10.42 -21.56 -9.66
N ARG A 122 -10.94 -22.75 -9.99
CA ARG A 122 -12.21 -23.26 -9.47
C ARG A 122 -12.03 -24.67 -8.94
N LYS A 123 -12.17 -24.86 -7.62
CA LYS A 123 -12.21 -26.18 -7.01
C LYS A 123 -13.52 -26.90 -7.38
N LYS A 124 -13.43 -28.19 -7.67
CA LYS A 124 -14.57 -29.07 -7.99
C LYS A 124 -14.68 -30.21 -6.97
N ASP A 125 -15.82 -30.87 -6.94
CA ASP A 125 -16.01 -32.08 -6.13
C ASP A 125 -15.51 -33.34 -6.84
N LYS A 126 -15.66 -33.41 -8.18
CA LYS A 126 -15.31 -34.56 -9.03
C LYS A 126 -14.82 -34.09 -10.40
N GLY A 127 -14.27 -35.01 -11.20
CA GLY A 127 -13.89 -34.75 -12.59
C GLY A 127 -12.42 -34.37 -12.81
N GLY A 128 -11.55 -34.64 -11.85
CA GLY A 128 -10.10 -34.48 -11.98
C GLY A 128 -9.62 -33.04 -12.17
N LEU A 129 -8.36 -32.92 -12.54
CA LEU A 129 -7.68 -31.66 -12.82
C LEU A 129 -7.77 -31.32 -14.30
N ASN A 130 -8.38 -30.17 -14.61
CA ASN A 130 -8.44 -29.62 -15.96
C ASN A 130 -7.59 -28.35 -15.99
N LEU A 131 -6.50 -28.39 -16.77
CA LEU A 131 -5.65 -27.23 -17.03
C LEU A 131 -5.93 -26.71 -18.44
N THR A 132 -6.23 -25.42 -18.55
CA THR A 132 -6.42 -24.71 -19.81
C THR A 132 -5.42 -23.57 -19.88
N CYS A 133 -4.51 -23.61 -20.84
CA CYS A 133 -3.52 -22.55 -21.08
C CYS A 133 -3.94 -21.74 -22.31
N LEU A 134 -4.20 -20.44 -22.14
CA LEU A 134 -4.48 -19.53 -23.26
C LEU A 134 -3.19 -19.01 -23.92
N VAL A 135 -2.08 -19.09 -23.21
CA VAL A 135 -0.74 -18.64 -23.63
C VAL A 135 0.25 -19.77 -23.34
N PRO A 136 1.29 -19.97 -24.17
CA PRO A 136 2.38 -20.91 -23.86
C PRO A 136 2.98 -20.64 -22.48
N GLN A 137 3.31 -21.71 -21.75
CA GLN A 137 3.88 -21.62 -20.40
C GLN A 137 5.36 -22.01 -20.43
N SER A 138 6.19 -21.23 -19.74
CA SER A 138 7.62 -21.49 -19.60
C SER A 138 7.94 -22.44 -18.44
N GLU A 139 7.13 -22.38 -17.37
CA GLU A 139 7.38 -23.09 -16.11
C GLU A 139 6.26 -24.08 -15.76
N LEU A 140 5.00 -23.68 -15.91
CA LEU A 140 3.85 -24.48 -15.50
C LEU A 140 3.43 -25.50 -16.55
N ASP A 141 3.83 -26.75 -16.35
CA ASP A 141 3.31 -27.90 -17.07
C ASP A 141 2.20 -28.63 -16.28
N THR A 142 1.56 -29.61 -16.93
CA THR A 142 0.46 -30.35 -16.31
C THR A 142 0.91 -31.20 -15.11
N GLU A 143 2.16 -31.67 -15.09
CA GLU A 143 2.69 -32.52 -14.02
C GLU A 143 3.05 -31.70 -12.77
N LEU A 144 3.68 -30.54 -12.95
CA LEU A 144 3.99 -29.60 -11.90
C LEU A 144 2.72 -29.05 -11.26
N VAL A 145 1.72 -28.66 -12.07
CA VAL A 145 0.42 -28.20 -11.56
C VAL A 145 -0.27 -29.29 -10.72
N LYS A 146 -0.24 -30.55 -11.17
CA LYS A 146 -0.76 -31.69 -10.40
C LYS A 146 -0.01 -31.86 -9.07
N THR A 147 1.30 -31.73 -9.09
CA THR A 147 2.17 -31.88 -7.91
C THR A 147 1.86 -30.79 -6.88
N ILE A 148 1.80 -29.53 -7.31
CA ILE A 148 1.44 -28.39 -6.45
C ILE A 148 0.06 -28.63 -5.83
N LEU A 149 -0.96 -28.95 -6.63
CA LEU A 149 -2.32 -29.14 -6.12
C LEU A 149 -2.45 -30.34 -5.17
N ALA A 150 -1.68 -31.41 -5.41
CA ALA A 150 -1.66 -32.57 -4.54
C ALA A 150 -1.11 -32.22 -3.14
N GLU A 151 -0.11 -31.34 -3.04
CA GLU A 151 0.42 -30.86 -1.77
C GLU A 151 -0.64 -30.09 -0.95
N TYR A 152 -1.50 -29.33 -1.63
CA TYR A 152 -2.66 -28.66 -1.04
C TYR A 152 -3.89 -29.57 -0.85
N ARG A 153 -3.78 -30.88 -1.11
CA ARG A 153 -4.87 -31.87 -1.05
C ARG A 153 -6.06 -31.51 -1.96
N ILE A 154 -5.77 -30.98 -3.14
CA ILE A 154 -6.76 -30.60 -4.16
C ILE A 154 -6.64 -31.57 -5.33
N HIS A 155 -7.62 -32.47 -5.46
CA HIS A 155 -7.61 -33.49 -6.53
C HIS A 155 -8.54 -33.16 -7.71
N ASN A 156 -9.46 -32.22 -7.54
CA ASN A 156 -10.43 -31.84 -8.56
C ASN A 156 -10.49 -30.30 -8.66
N ALA A 157 -10.09 -29.73 -9.79
CA ALA A 157 -10.07 -28.30 -10.03
C ALA A 157 -10.03 -27.98 -11.53
N ASP A 158 -10.61 -26.85 -11.92
CA ASP A 158 -10.41 -26.22 -13.21
C ASP A 158 -9.48 -25.03 -13.05
N ILE A 159 -8.45 -24.97 -13.89
CA ILE A 159 -7.43 -23.93 -13.88
C ILE A 159 -7.33 -23.33 -15.28
N THR A 160 -7.45 -22.02 -15.39
CA THR A 160 -7.21 -21.30 -16.65
C THR A 160 -6.07 -20.30 -16.47
N LEU A 161 -4.99 -20.52 -17.20
CA LEU A 161 -3.82 -19.63 -17.25
C LEU A 161 -4.00 -18.66 -18.42
N ARG A 162 -4.09 -17.37 -18.11
CA ARG A 162 -4.32 -16.29 -19.09
C ARG A 162 -3.04 -15.59 -19.54
N TYR A 163 -1.91 -15.91 -18.93
CA TYR A 163 -0.57 -15.38 -19.22
C TYR A 163 0.47 -16.46 -18.84
N ASP A 164 1.75 -16.23 -19.13
CA ASP A 164 2.85 -17.10 -18.69
C ASP A 164 3.05 -16.97 -17.17
N ALA A 165 2.44 -17.90 -16.41
CA ALA A 165 2.36 -17.85 -14.97
C ALA A 165 3.44 -18.73 -14.32
N THR A 166 3.90 -18.32 -13.14
CA THR A 166 4.90 -19.06 -12.35
C THR A 166 4.24 -20.02 -11.36
N SER A 167 5.01 -20.95 -10.80
CA SER A 167 4.55 -21.78 -9.67
C SER A 167 4.11 -20.94 -8.47
N GLU A 168 4.81 -19.83 -8.19
CA GLU A 168 4.45 -18.89 -7.12
C GLU A 168 3.10 -18.23 -7.36
N ASP A 169 2.79 -17.82 -8.59
CA ASP A 169 1.51 -17.20 -8.94
C ASP A 169 0.34 -18.16 -8.70
N LEU A 170 0.51 -19.44 -9.07
CA LEU A 170 -0.50 -20.47 -8.82
C LEU A 170 -0.69 -20.70 -7.32
N ILE A 171 0.40 -20.78 -6.55
CA ILE A 171 0.36 -20.94 -5.09
C ILE A 171 -0.38 -19.75 -4.44
N ASP A 172 -0.12 -18.53 -4.90
CA ASP A 172 -0.76 -17.33 -4.40
C ASP A 172 -2.29 -17.35 -4.59
N VAL A 173 -2.76 -17.85 -5.75
CA VAL A 173 -4.20 -18.01 -6.01
C VAL A 173 -4.82 -19.13 -5.18
N ILE A 174 -4.11 -20.24 -4.98
CA ILE A 174 -4.59 -21.37 -4.17
C ILE A 174 -4.74 -20.96 -2.70
N GLU A 175 -3.76 -20.25 -2.15
CA GLU A 175 -3.80 -19.84 -0.75
C GLU A 175 -4.82 -18.72 -0.48
N GLY A 176 -5.02 -17.79 -1.44
CA GLY A 176 -6.05 -16.76 -1.39
C GLY A 176 -5.96 -15.75 -0.24
N ASN A 177 -4.93 -15.85 0.61
CA ASN A 177 -4.71 -15.02 1.80
C ASN A 177 -3.58 -14.00 1.63
N ARG A 178 -3.12 -13.80 0.38
CA ARG A 178 -2.03 -12.90 -0.01
C ARG A 178 -2.47 -11.45 -0.05
N ILE A 179 -1.53 -10.56 0.23
CA ILE A 179 -1.74 -9.10 0.18
C ILE A 179 -0.70 -8.48 -0.73
N TYR A 180 -1.16 -7.64 -1.66
CA TYR A 180 -0.33 -6.95 -2.65
C TYR A 180 -0.17 -5.51 -2.20
N ILE A 181 1.06 -5.12 -1.86
CA ILE A 181 1.35 -3.80 -1.29
C ILE A 181 2.41 -3.12 -2.14
N PRO A 182 2.21 -1.85 -2.54
CA PRO A 182 3.25 -1.08 -3.19
C PRO A 182 4.42 -0.85 -2.23
N CYS A 183 5.63 -0.82 -2.76
CA CYS A 183 6.85 -0.72 -1.98
C CYS A 183 7.85 0.25 -2.64
N ILE A 184 8.44 1.12 -1.82
CA ILE A 184 9.54 2.01 -2.24
C ILE A 184 10.82 1.57 -1.52
N TYR A 185 11.89 1.37 -2.28
CA TYR A 185 13.23 1.11 -1.75
C TYR A 185 13.94 2.44 -1.53
N VAL A 186 14.14 2.77 -0.26
CA VAL A 186 14.83 3.99 0.17
C VAL A 186 16.32 3.67 0.31
N LEU A 187 17.13 4.14 -0.63
CA LEU A 187 18.58 3.92 -0.63
C LEU A 187 19.26 5.06 0.13
N ASN A 188 19.62 4.79 1.38
CA ASN A 188 20.23 5.78 2.27
C ASN A 188 21.76 5.80 2.15
N LYS A 189 22.37 6.88 2.67
CA LYS A 189 23.81 7.17 2.67
C LYS A 189 24.38 7.53 1.30
N ILE A 190 23.61 8.25 0.48
CA ILE A 190 24.10 8.71 -0.82
C ILE A 190 25.24 9.73 -0.74
N ASP A 191 25.52 10.25 0.45
CA ASP A 191 26.73 11.04 0.74
C ASP A 191 28.04 10.27 0.51
N GLN A 192 27.97 8.94 0.33
CA GLN A 192 29.14 8.08 0.12
C GLN A 192 29.36 7.66 -1.35
N ILE A 193 28.49 8.08 -2.28
CA ILE A 193 28.57 7.71 -3.70
C ILE A 193 28.83 8.92 -4.59
N SER A 194 29.29 8.70 -5.83
CA SER A 194 29.46 9.76 -6.83
C SER A 194 28.13 10.18 -7.47
N ILE A 195 28.13 11.33 -8.15
CA ILE A 195 26.97 11.81 -8.92
C ILE A 195 26.65 10.84 -10.07
N GLU A 196 27.65 10.22 -10.70
CA GLU A 196 27.44 9.27 -11.79
C GLU A 196 26.76 7.99 -11.29
N GLU A 197 27.13 7.53 -10.09
CA GLU A 197 26.49 6.39 -9.43
C GLU A 197 25.04 6.72 -9.05
N LEU A 198 24.78 7.95 -8.60
CA LEU A 198 23.45 8.44 -8.28
C LEU A 198 22.51 8.43 -9.51
N ASP A 199 23.01 8.84 -10.68
CA ASP A 199 22.25 8.81 -11.94
C ASP A 199 21.86 7.38 -12.37
N ILE A 200 22.70 6.39 -12.07
CA ILE A 200 22.37 4.98 -12.31
C ILE A 200 21.26 4.53 -11.36
N ILE A 201 21.30 4.94 -10.10
CA ILE A 201 20.29 4.60 -9.10
C ILE A 201 18.91 5.13 -9.47
N TYR A 202 18.80 6.34 -10.04
CA TYR A 202 17.52 6.89 -10.48
C TYR A 202 16.84 6.08 -11.60
N LYS A 203 17.60 5.27 -12.34
CA LYS A 203 17.05 4.36 -13.37
C LYS A 203 16.42 3.11 -12.77
N ILE A 204 16.71 2.81 -11.50
CA ILE A 204 16.17 1.62 -10.82
C ILE A 204 14.71 1.91 -10.42
N PRO A 205 13.74 1.07 -10.83
CA PRO A 205 12.33 1.30 -10.52
C PRO A 205 12.08 1.17 -9.02
N HIS A 206 11.08 1.89 -8.51
CA HIS A 206 10.70 1.91 -7.10
C HIS A 206 11.80 2.38 -6.12
N CYS A 207 12.92 2.93 -6.59
CA CYS A 207 13.99 3.41 -5.71
C CYS A 207 13.93 4.92 -5.46
N VAL A 208 14.33 5.36 -4.27
CA VAL A 208 14.59 6.77 -3.94
C VAL A 208 15.93 6.86 -3.19
N PRO A 209 16.96 7.49 -3.79
CA PRO A 209 18.21 7.77 -3.09
C PRO A 209 18.01 8.93 -2.11
N ILE A 210 18.44 8.78 -0.86
CA ILE A 210 18.39 9.82 0.17
C ILE A 210 19.68 9.88 0.99
N SER A 211 19.91 11.01 1.67
CA SER A 211 20.82 11.05 2.82
C SER A 211 20.04 11.48 4.06
N ALA A 212 19.76 10.53 4.96
CA ALA A 212 19.04 10.82 6.20
C ALA A 212 19.80 11.76 7.12
N HIS A 213 21.14 11.77 7.06
CA HIS A 213 22.00 12.66 7.85
C HIS A 213 21.91 14.10 7.35
N HIS A 214 22.03 14.31 6.03
CA HIS A 214 22.01 15.62 5.41
C HIS A 214 20.61 16.11 5.00
N LYS A 215 19.58 15.28 5.17
CA LYS A 215 18.18 15.52 4.76
C LYS A 215 18.02 15.75 3.25
N TRP A 216 18.82 15.08 2.44
CA TRP A 216 18.73 15.17 0.97
C TRP A 216 17.61 14.28 0.42
N ASN A 217 16.89 14.78 -0.59
CA ASN A 217 15.84 14.10 -1.35
C ASN A 217 14.63 13.62 -0.53
N PHE A 218 14.32 14.34 0.55
CA PHE A 218 13.14 14.04 1.38
C PHE A 218 11.84 14.47 0.70
N ASP A 219 11.89 15.55 -0.06
CA ASP A 219 10.86 16.03 -0.98
C ASP A 219 10.52 14.96 -2.03
N ASP A 220 11.52 14.43 -2.74
CA ASP A 220 11.33 13.36 -3.73
C ASP A 220 10.73 12.10 -3.10
N LEU A 221 11.18 11.73 -1.88
CA LEU A 221 10.62 10.61 -1.15
C LEU A 221 9.13 10.83 -0.84
N LEU A 222 8.75 12.03 -0.37
CA LEU A 222 7.36 12.35 -0.04
C LEU A 222 6.46 12.41 -1.27
N GLU A 223 6.98 12.94 -2.38
CA GLU A 223 6.26 12.96 -3.65
C GLU A 223 6.00 11.54 -4.16
N LYS A 224 7.03 10.69 -4.18
CA LYS A 224 6.89 9.29 -4.59
C LYS A 224 5.98 8.50 -3.65
N MET A 225 6.05 8.76 -2.34
CA MET A 225 5.10 8.20 -1.38
C MET A 225 3.66 8.59 -1.75
N TRP A 226 3.41 9.87 -2.04
CA TRP A 226 2.09 10.34 -2.44
C TRP A 226 1.56 9.63 -3.69
N GLU A 227 2.39 9.48 -4.72
CA GLU A 227 2.05 8.75 -5.95
C GLU A 227 1.67 7.29 -5.65
N TYR A 228 2.48 6.59 -4.85
CA TYR A 228 2.28 5.17 -4.55
C TYR A 228 1.05 4.92 -3.68
N LEU A 229 0.70 5.87 -2.82
CA LEU A 229 -0.48 5.77 -1.97
C LEU A 229 -1.78 5.93 -2.75
N ASN A 230 -1.72 6.53 -3.95
CA ASN A 230 -2.86 6.70 -4.86
C ASN A 230 -4.10 7.23 -4.13
N LEU A 231 -3.92 8.35 -3.44
CA LEU A 231 -4.96 9.01 -2.65
C LEU A 231 -5.60 10.13 -3.46
N ILE A 232 -6.86 10.39 -3.15
CA ILE A 232 -7.59 11.56 -3.65
C ILE A 232 -8.03 12.44 -2.48
N ARG A 233 -8.04 13.74 -2.72
CA ARG A 233 -8.42 14.79 -1.78
C ARG A 233 -9.77 15.35 -2.20
N ILE A 234 -10.72 15.33 -1.30
CA ILE A 234 -12.06 15.86 -1.52
C ILE A 234 -12.29 17.04 -0.57
N TYR A 235 -12.63 18.19 -1.12
CA TYR A 235 -12.89 19.39 -0.35
C TYR A 235 -14.38 19.48 -0.01
N THR A 236 -14.71 19.61 1.27
CA THR A 236 -16.11 19.74 1.67
C THR A 236 -16.57 21.19 1.58
N LYS A 237 -17.82 21.38 1.12
CA LYS A 237 -18.45 22.69 1.02
C LYS A 237 -19.80 22.68 1.73
N PRO A 238 -19.94 23.34 2.88
CA PRO A 238 -21.23 23.53 3.53
C PRO A 238 -22.15 24.44 2.72
N LYS A 239 -23.48 24.28 2.90
CA LYS A 239 -24.47 25.13 2.22
C LYS A 239 -24.32 26.58 2.71
N GLY A 240 -24.16 27.50 1.76
CA GLY A 240 -23.98 28.93 2.05
C GLY A 240 -22.56 29.34 2.46
N GLN A 241 -21.62 28.41 2.52
CA GLN A 241 -20.21 28.68 2.84
C GLN A 241 -19.30 28.37 1.65
N LEU A 242 -18.09 28.92 1.68
CA LEU A 242 -17.01 28.56 0.77
C LEU A 242 -16.46 27.18 1.12
N PRO A 243 -15.85 26.46 0.15
CA PRO A 243 -15.16 25.21 0.41
C PRO A 243 -14.00 25.40 1.39
N ASP A 244 -13.79 24.42 2.27
CA ASP A 244 -12.58 24.37 3.11
C ASP A 244 -11.45 23.67 2.34
N TYR A 245 -10.47 24.44 1.89
CA TYR A 245 -9.28 23.94 1.19
C TYR A 245 -8.13 23.54 2.14
N ASN A 246 -8.23 23.85 3.44
CA ASN A 246 -7.17 23.57 4.42
C ASN A 246 -7.28 22.14 4.98
N ALA A 247 -8.50 21.59 5.03
CA ALA A 247 -8.77 20.28 5.58
C ALA A 247 -9.50 19.36 4.57
N PRO A 248 -8.81 18.90 3.50
CA PRO A 248 -9.39 17.93 2.60
C PRO A 248 -9.69 16.61 3.29
N ILE A 249 -10.75 15.95 2.86
CA ILE A 249 -11.04 14.57 3.20
C ILE A 249 -10.32 13.67 2.22
N VAL A 250 -9.44 12.83 2.75
CA VAL A 250 -8.60 11.95 1.93
C VAL A 250 -9.20 10.55 1.86
N LEU A 251 -9.38 10.08 0.64
CA LEU A 251 -9.91 8.78 0.29
C LEU A 251 -8.88 8.03 -0.57
N PRO A 252 -8.77 6.71 -0.45
CA PRO A 252 -7.96 5.93 -1.38
C PRO A 252 -8.68 5.82 -2.74
N ALA A 253 -7.93 5.73 -3.84
CA ALA A 253 -8.52 5.72 -5.19
C ALA A 253 -9.39 4.48 -5.50
N ASP A 254 -9.29 3.42 -4.71
CA ASP A 254 -10.16 2.23 -4.79
C ASP A 254 -11.54 2.46 -4.15
N ALA A 255 -11.63 3.35 -3.15
CA ALA A 255 -12.86 3.66 -2.40
C ALA A 255 -13.15 5.17 -2.47
N ARG A 256 -13.53 5.61 -3.68
CA ARG A 256 -13.68 7.03 -4.06
C ARG A 256 -15.10 7.43 -4.46
N THR A 257 -16.11 6.72 -3.98
CA THR A 257 -17.50 7.09 -4.25
C THR A 257 -17.99 8.19 -3.30
N VAL A 258 -19.09 8.85 -3.63
CA VAL A 258 -19.78 9.77 -2.70
C VAL A 258 -20.26 9.03 -1.44
N ASP A 259 -20.57 7.75 -1.55
CA ASP A 259 -20.92 6.91 -0.40
C ASP A 259 -19.73 6.71 0.55
N ASP A 260 -18.54 6.43 0.00
CA ASP A 260 -17.29 6.33 0.76
C ASP A 260 -16.95 7.64 1.47
N LEU A 261 -17.15 8.77 0.80
CA LEU A 261 -17.01 10.10 1.39
C LEU A 261 -17.96 10.29 2.58
N CYS A 262 -19.23 9.91 2.43
CA CYS A 262 -20.22 10.00 3.52
C CYS A 262 -19.80 9.14 4.72
N LEU A 263 -19.38 7.90 4.47
CA LEU A 263 -18.89 6.97 5.50
C LEU A 263 -17.65 7.50 6.22
N LYS A 264 -16.76 8.18 5.48
CA LYS A 264 -15.55 8.80 6.02
C LYS A 264 -15.86 10.01 6.91
N ILE A 265 -16.83 10.84 6.54
CA ILE A 265 -17.29 11.98 7.34
C ILE A 265 -17.98 11.48 8.61
N HIS A 266 -19.09 10.76 8.44
CA HIS A 266 -19.86 10.25 9.56
C HIS A 266 -20.87 9.17 9.10
N LYS A 267 -20.95 8.05 9.82
CA LYS A 267 -21.83 6.91 9.45
C LYS A 267 -23.31 7.28 9.30
N THR A 268 -23.82 8.26 10.06
CA THR A 268 -25.23 8.67 9.94
C THR A 268 -25.52 9.47 8.67
N LEU A 269 -24.51 10.14 8.11
CA LEU A 269 -24.65 10.97 6.91
C LEU A 269 -25.10 10.13 5.71
N GLN A 270 -24.71 8.86 5.67
CA GLN A 270 -25.11 7.90 4.66
C GLN A 270 -26.62 7.63 4.66
N LYS A 271 -27.26 7.62 5.84
CA LYS A 271 -28.70 7.36 6.00
C LYS A 271 -29.54 8.56 5.58
N ASP A 272 -29.06 9.75 5.92
CA ASP A 272 -29.74 11.03 5.67
C ASP A 272 -29.41 11.60 4.27
N PHE A 273 -28.60 10.91 3.47
CA PHE A 273 -28.20 11.37 2.13
C PHE A 273 -29.40 11.48 1.19
N LYS A 274 -29.57 12.66 0.57
CA LYS A 274 -30.54 12.91 -0.52
C LYS A 274 -29.85 12.97 -1.87
N ASN A 275 -28.86 13.84 -2.02
CA ASN A 275 -27.98 13.95 -3.18
C ASN A 275 -26.70 14.71 -2.78
N ALA A 276 -25.72 14.77 -3.69
CA ALA A 276 -24.57 15.64 -3.56
C ALA A 276 -24.50 16.60 -4.75
N LEU A 277 -23.96 17.79 -4.51
CA LEU A 277 -23.51 18.71 -5.56
C LEU A 277 -22.00 18.60 -5.64
N VAL A 278 -21.48 18.34 -6.84
CA VAL A 278 -20.04 18.20 -7.10
C VAL A 278 -19.59 19.28 -8.06
N TRP A 279 -18.46 19.92 -7.74
CA TRP A 279 -17.71 20.78 -8.63
C TRP A 279 -16.33 20.16 -8.83
N GLY A 280 -15.90 20.00 -10.08
CA GLY A 280 -14.58 19.45 -10.37
C GLY A 280 -14.56 18.56 -11.60
N SER A 281 -13.48 17.81 -11.75
CA SER A 281 -13.21 17.05 -12.97
C SER A 281 -14.09 15.80 -13.10
N SER A 282 -14.66 15.29 -12.00
CA SER A 282 -15.61 14.17 -12.07
C SER A 282 -17.00 14.57 -12.56
N ALA A 283 -17.33 15.87 -12.53
CA ALA A 283 -18.61 16.40 -12.95
C ALA A 283 -18.55 16.90 -14.40
N LYS A 284 -19.58 16.58 -15.20
CA LYS A 284 -19.73 17.10 -16.58
C LYS A 284 -20.17 18.56 -16.59
N HIS A 285 -20.85 19.01 -15.54
CA HIS A 285 -21.35 20.36 -15.36
C HIS A 285 -21.01 20.86 -13.95
N ASN A 286 -20.72 22.15 -13.79
CA ASN A 286 -20.32 22.70 -12.49
C ASN A 286 -21.42 23.64 -11.93
N PRO A 287 -22.12 23.30 -10.83
CA PRO A 287 -22.16 21.99 -10.18
C PRO A 287 -23.05 20.96 -10.88
N GLN A 288 -22.73 19.68 -10.70
CA GLN A 288 -23.59 18.56 -11.08
C GLN A 288 -24.22 17.94 -9.84
N ARG A 289 -25.51 17.62 -9.94
CA ARG A 289 -26.20 16.83 -8.91
C ARG A 289 -25.92 15.35 -9.17
N VAL A 290 -25.41 14.66 -8.16
CA VAL A 290 -24.98 13.25 -8.25
C VAL A 290 -25.57 12.39 -7.13
N GLY A 291 -25.61 11.08 -7.38
CA GLY A 291 -25.99 10.06 -6.42
C GLY A 291 -24.81 9.52 -5.61
N LYS A 292 -25.05 8.46 -4.84
CA LYS A 292 -24.05 7.82 -3.96
C LYS A 292 -22.93 7.10 -4.71
N GLU A 293 -23.27 6.51 -5.84
CA GLU A 293 -22.36 5.70 -6.67
C GLU A 293 -21.42 6.54 -7.55
N HIS A 294 -21.57 7.87 -7.53
CA HIS A 294 -20.74 8.76 -8.32
C HIS A 294 -19.27 8.66 -7.86
N ILE A 295 -18.39 8.43 -8.82
CA ILE A 295 -16.94 8.32 -8.61
C ILE A 295 -16.35 9.73 -8.60
N LEU A 296 -15.69 10.07 -7.50
CA LEU A 296 -15.00 11.35 -7.32
C LEU A 296 -13.58 11.29 -7.88
N ASN A 297 -13.06 12.45 -8.25
CA ASN A 297 -11.67 12.66 -8.66
C ASN A 297 -10.93 13.50 -7.61
N ASP A 298 -9.59 13.52 -7.70
CA ASP A 298 -8.77 14.37 -6.84
C ASP A 298 -9.14 15.85 -7.02
N GLU A 299 -9.17 16.56 -5.89
CA GLU A 299 -9.53 17.98 -5.76
C GLU A 299 -10.99 18.35 -6.05
N ASP A 300 -11.88 17.37 -6.19
CA ASP A 300 -13.32 17.67 -6.29
C ASP A 300 -13.84 18.35 -5.01
N VAL A 301 -14.75 19.30 -5.21
CA VAL A 301 -15.49 19.96 -4.14
C VAL A 301 -16.87 19.31 -4.03
N VAL A 302 -17.26 18.91 -2.83
CA VAL A 302 -18.53 18.20 -2.60
C VAL A 302 -19.37 18.89 -1.52
N GLN A 303 -20.62 19.19 -1.86
CA GLN A 303 -21.65 19.62 -0.91
C GLN A 303 -22.72 18.53 -0.78
N ILE A 304 -22.82 17.95 0.41
CA ILE A 304 -23.80 16.89 0.71
C ILE A 304 -25.13 17.53 1.09
N VAL A 305 -26.21 17.11 0.43
CA VAL A 305 -27.57 17.53 0.74
C VAL A 305 -28.28 16.40 1.49
N LYS A 306 -28.76 16.74 2.68
CA LYS A 306 -29.54 15.84 3.52
C LYS A 306 -31.03 15.85 3.14
N LYS A 307 -31.74 14.79 3.52
CA LYS A 307 -33.19 14.66 3.33
C LYS A 307 -33.95 15.76 4.06
#